data_AF-A0AA95MHP6-F1
#
_entry.id   AF-A0AA95MHP6-F1
#
_cell.length_a   1.000
_cell.length_b   1.000
_cell.length_c   1.000
_cell.angle_alpha   90.00
_cell.angle_beta   90.00
_cell.angle_gamma   90.00
#
_symmetry.space_group_name_H-M   'P 1'
#
loop_
_entity.id
_entity.type
_entity.pdbx_description
1 polymer ?
#
loop_
_entity_poly.entity_id
_entity_poly.type
_entity_poly.pdbx_seq_one_letter_code
_entity_poly.pdbx_strand_id
1 'polypeptide(L)'
;MKYDLVIKELNQLKTENEHLKRLLSNMMHRREEKAEITNNANIISNRALPIYKINLFKSLFKGRTDVFAYRYESNNGKKCYTPAIYPLLQDDMCVFLAFDFDKQNWQQDLLAFVKECKNSHIPVNIERSRSGKGAHVWIFFFVKINQ
;
A
#
# COMPACT_ATOMS: atom_id res chain seq x y z
N MET A 1 -25.14 7.97 -50.87
CA MET A 1 -24.18 6.95 -50.41
C MET A 1 -22.91 7.53 -49.78
N LYS A 2 -22.08 8.31 -50.48
CA LYS A 2 -20.87 8.92 -49.86
C LYS A 2 -21.20 10.05 -48.87
N TYR A 3 -22.25 10.82 -49.14
CA TYR A 3 -22.70 11.94 -48.28
C TYR A 3 -23.27 11.45 -46.93
N ASP A 4 -24.02 10.35 -46.95
CA ASP A 4 -24.62 9.76 -45.74
C ASP A 4 -23.56 9.20 -44.78
N LEU A 5 -22.49 8.63 -45.33
CA LEU A 5 -21.33 8.18 -44.56
C LEU A 5 -20.60 9.35 -43.89
N VAL A 6 -20.40 10.45 -44.62
CA VAL A 6 -19.76 11.67 -44.09
C VAL A 6 -20.59 12.29 -42.95
N ILE A 7 -21.92 12.31 -43.09
CA ILE A 7 -22.80 12.81 -42.03
C ILE A 7 -22.72 11.91 -40.79
N LYS A 8 -22.68 10.58 -40.97
CA LYS A 8 -22.56 9.64 -39.87
C LYS A 8 -21.25 9.83 -39.10
N GLU A 9 -20.15 10.00 -39.80
CA GLU A 9 -18.83 10.23 -39.22
C GLU A 9 -18.75 11.58 -38.48
N LEU A 10 -19.33 12.65 -39.05
CA LEU A 10 -19.41 13.95 -38.38
C LEU A 10 -20.19 13.89 -37.06
N ASN A 11 -21.27 13.12 -37.01
CA ASN A 11 -22.05 12.95 -35.78
C ASN A 11 -21.27 12.15 -34.74
N GLN A 12 -20.57 11.09 -35.15
CA GLN A 12 -19.71 10.30 -34.24
C GLN A 12 -18.57 11.15 -33.66
N LEU A 13 -17.85 11.89 -34.50
CA LEU A 13 -16.75 12.76 -34.07
C LEU A 13 -17.23 13.87 -33.13
N LYS A 14 -18.45 14.39 -33.32
CA LYS A 14 -19.04 15.36 -32.38
C LYS A 14 -19.34 14.72 -31.03
N THR A 15 -19.94 13.53 -31.02
CA THR A 15 -20.24 12.81 -29.77
C THR A 15 -18.96 12.46 -29.00
N GLU A 16 -17.92 12.00 -29.70
CA GLU A 16 -16.63 11.69 -29.09
C GLU A 16 -15.95 12.95 -28.54
N ASN A 17 -15.98 14.07 -29.27
CA ASN A 17 -15.46 15.33 -28.78
C ASN A 17 -16.16 15.80 -27.50
N GLU A 18 -17.48 15.70 -27.42
CA GLU A 18 -18.22 16.07 -26.21
C GLU A 18 -17.89 15.14 -25.04
N HIS A 19 -17.71 13.84 -25.30
CA HIS A 19 -17.26 12.88 -24.28
C HIS A 19 -15.85 13.19 -23.77
N LEU A 20 -14.91 13.48 -24.68
CA LEU A 20 -13.53 13.83 -24.35
C LEU A 20 -13.45 15.13 -23.55
N LYS A 21 -14.20 16.17 -23.94
CA LYS A 21 -14.30 17.42 -23.18
C LYS A 21 -14.83 17.18 -21.76
N ARG A 22 -15.82 16.30 -21.60
CA ARG A 22 -16.35 15.93 -20.28
C ARG A 22 -15.34 15.19 -19.43
N LEU A 23 -14.59 14.26 -20.02
CA LEU A 23 -13.49 13.56 -19.34
C LEU A 23 -12.39 14.54 -18.90
N LEU A 24 -11.99 15.46 -19.78
CA LEU A 24 -11.02 16.51 -19.47
C LEU A 24 -11.50 17.41 -18.33
N SER A 25 -12.75 17.87 -18.36
CA SER A 25 -13.34 18.67 -17.28
C SER A 25 -13.31 17.94 -15.94
N ASN A 26 -13.64 16.64 -15.93
CA ASN A 26 -13.59 15.82 -14.72
C ASN A 26 -12.16 15.60 -14.23
N MET A 27 -11.19 15.45 -15.14
CA MET A 27 -9.78 15.34 -14.78
C MET A 27 -9.22 16.65 -14.25
N MET A 28 -9.63 17.80 -14.80
CA MET A 28 -9.23 19.13 -14.33
C MET A 28 -9.78 19.43 -12.94
N HIS A 29 -11.08 19.24 -12.69
CA HIS A 29 -11.65 19.41 -11.35
C HIS A 29 -10.99 18.50 -10.31
N ARG A 30 -10.74 17.23 -10.66
CA ARG A 30 -10.03 16.31 -9.76
C ARG A 30 -8.58 16.73 -9.49
N ARG A 31 -7.98 17.49 -10.40
CA ARG A 31 -6.62 18.03 -10.27
C ARG A 31 -6.61 19.31 -9.43
N GLU A 32 -7.61 20.16 -9.57
CA GLU A 32 -7.86 21.36 -8.74
C GLU A 32 -8.14 20.95 -7.28
N GLU A 33 -9.06 20.03 -7.03
CA GLU A 33 -9.35 19.49 -5.69
C GLU A 33 -8.10 18.87 -5.05
N LYS A 34 -7.31 18.09 -5.80
CA LYS A 34 -6.05 17.53 -5.31
C LYS A 34 -5.01 18.61 -5.01
N ALA A 35 -4.91 19.65 -5.83
CA ALA A 35 -4.00 20.77 -5.59
C ALA A 35 -4.39 21.55 -4.33
N GLU A 36 -5.68 21.79 -4.10
CA GLU A 36 -6.18 22.42 -2.85
C GLU A 36 -5.91 21.55 -1.62
N ILE A 37 -6.12 20.24 -1.70
CA ILE A 37 -5.77 19.31 -0.61
C ILE A 37 -4.26 19.33 -0.32
N THR A 38 -3.43 19.35 -1.36
CA THR A 38 -1.96 19.39 -1.23
C THR A 38 -1.47 20.72 -0.63
N ASN A 39 -2.12 21.83 -0.98
CA ASN A 39 -1.80 23.15 -0.42
C ASN A 39 -2.23 23.27 1.05
N ASN A 40 -3.38 22.70 1.44
CA ASN A 40 -3.83 22.69 2.84
C ASN A 40 -2.96 21.79 3.73
N ALA A 41 -2.44 20.68 3.20
CA ALA A 41 -1.49 19.83 3.89
C ALA A 41 -0.19 20.57 4.26
N ASN A 42 0.26 21.50 3.42
CA ASN A 42 1.49 22.28 3.61
C ASN A 42 1.38 23.39 4.68
N ILE A 43 0.19 23.69 5.23
CA ILE A 43 -0.03 24.75 6.24
C ILE A 43 0.06 24.20 7.68
N ILE A 44 0.12 22.89 7.87
CA ILE A 44 0.13 22.25 9.19
C ILE A 44 1.53 22.36 9.81
N SER A 45 1.83 23.52 10.37
CA SER A 45 3.04 23.76 11.15
C SER A 45 3.03 22.96 12.46
N ASN A 46 4.17 22.87 13.14
CA ASN A 46 4.26 22.21 14.46
C ASN A 46 3.32 22.80 15.52
N ARG A 47 2.74 23.99 15.29
CA ARG A 47 1.76 24.63 16.18
C ARG A 47 0.31 24.18 15.96
N ALA A 48 0.03 23.44 14.90
CA ALA A 48 -1.31 22.93 14.63
C ALA A 48 -1.78 21.98 15.73
N LEU A 49 -3.09 21.99 16.02
CA LEU A 49 -3.70 21.06 16.97
C LEU A 49 -3.41 19.61 16.55
N PRO A 50 -3.22 18.68 17.51
CA PRO A 50 -2.94 17.28 17.22
C PRO A 50 -3.91 16.64 16.22
N ILE A 51 -5.19 17.02 16.27
CA ILE A 51 -6.21 16.50 15.35
C ILE A 51 -5.91 16.79 13.88
N TYR A 52 -5.39 17.97 13.55
CA TYR A 52 -5.04 18.30 12.16
C TYR A 52 -3.82 17.52 11.68
N LYS A 53 -2.83 17.30 12.56
CA LYS A 53 -1.67 16.44 12.27
C LYS A 53 -2.08 14.99 12.08
N ILE A 54 -3.01 14.48 12.89
CA ILE A 54 -3.57 13.13 12.75
C ILE A 54 -4.33 13.00 11.43
N ASN A 55 -5.16 13.98 11.07
CA ASN A 55 -5.91 13.97 9.83
C ASN A 55 -4.99 14.05 8.60
N LEU A 56 -3.95 14.88 8.65
CA LEU A 56 -2.91 14.95 7.62
C LEU A 56 -2.16 13.62 7.50
N PHE A 57 -1.74 13.04 8.62
CA PHE A 57 -1.08 11.75 8.62
C PHE A 57 -1.98 10.68 8.00
N LYS A 58 -3.27 10.64 8.36
CA LYS A 58 -4.25 9.70 7.78
C LYS A 58 -4.53 9.94 6.29
N SER A 59 -4.40 11.18 5.80
CA SER A 59 -4.60 11.48 4.38
C SER A 59 -3.39 11.08 3.53
N LEU A 60 -2.18 11.25 4.07
CA LEU A 60 -0.92 10.87 3.41
C LEU A 60 -0.61 9.38 3.54
N PHE A 61 -0.92 8.79 4.69
CA PHE A 61 -0.65 7.41 5.03
C PHE A 61 -1.97 6.68 5.26
N LYS A 62 -2.37 5.85 4.30
CA LYS A 62 -3.40 4.83 4.52
C LYS A 62 -2.74 3.63 5.19
N GLY A 63 -2.59 3.69 6.51
CA GLY A 63 -2.19 2.54 7.30
C GLY A 63 -3.18 1.40 7.15
N ARG A 64 -2.69 0.17 7.26
CA ARG A 64 -3.53 -1.02 7.40
C ARG A 64 -4.40 -0.89 8.65
N THR A 65 -5.73 -0.96 8.49
CA THR A 65 -6.70 -0.80 9.59
C THR A 65 -6.71 -1.97 10.57
N ASP A 66 -6.08 -3.07 10.17
CA ASP A 66 -5.88 -4.30 10.92
C ASP A 66 -4.52 -4.35 11.65
N VAL A 67 -3.71 -3.29 11.58
CA VAL A 67 -2.49 -3.13 12.37
C VAL A 67 -2.81 -2.32 13.63
N PHE A 68 -2.48 -2.87 14.80
CA PHE A 68 -2.62 -2.19 16.09
C PHE A 68 -1.30 -2.20 16.86
N ALA A 69 -1.14 -1.26 17.80
CA ALA A 69 0.04 -1.21 18.64
C ALA A 69 -0.12 -2.20 19.81
N TYR A 70 0.70 -3.26 19.83
CA TYR A 70 0.82 -4.16 20.97
C TYR A 70 1.79 -3.58 21.99
N ARG A 71 1.30 -3.35 23.21
CA ARG A 71 2.12 -2.89 24.34
C ARG A 71 2.73 -4.10 25.04
N TYR A 72 4.04 -4.06 25.25
CA TYR A 72 4.73 -5.05 26.08
C TYR A 72 5.71 -4.34 27.03
N GLU A 73 6.04 -5.01 28.12
CA GLU A 73 7.02 -4.55 29.09
C GLU A 73 8.27 -5.42 28.96
N SER A 74 9.42 -4.78 28.72
CA SER A 74 10.69 -5.50 28.68
C SER A 74 11.07 -5.97 30.08
N ASN A 75 11.98 -6.95 30.16
CA ASN A 75 12.53 -7.45 31.43
C ASN A 75 13.14 -6.35 32.32
N ASN A 76 13.48 -5.19 31.76
CA ASN A 76 14.05 -4.06 32.48
C ASN A 76 12.99 -3.01 32.91
N GLY A 77 11.69 -3.35 32.87
CA GLY A 77 10.57 -2.45 33.20
C GLY A 77 10.25 -1.40 32.12
N LYS A 78 10.99 -1.38 31.00
CA LYS A 78 10.71 -0.45 29.90
C LYS A 78 9.46 -0.86 29.15
N LYS A 79 8.45 0.02 29.14
CA LYS A 79 7.24 -0.11 28.32
C LYS A 79 7.58 0.20 26.86
N CYS A 80 7.28 -0.75 25.97
CA CYS A 80 7.51 -0.64 24.53
C CYS A 80 6.20 -0.89 23.78
N TYR A 81 6.11 -0.38 22.55
CA TYR A 81 5.02 -0.65 21.62
C TYR A 81 5.60 -1.23 20.34
N THR A 82 4.98 -2.28 19.82
CA THR A 82 5.31 -2.84 18.50
C THR A 82 4.05 -2.90 17.66
N PRO A 83 4.11 -2.61 16.35
CA PRO A 83 3.01 -2.93 15.46
C PRO A 83 2.76 -4.45 15.51
N ALA A 84 1.50 -4.81 15.64
CA ALA A 84 1.02 -6.18 15.60
C ALA A 84 -0.15 -6.26 14.61
N ILE A 85 -0.22 -7.38 13.91
CA ILE A 85 -1.34 -7.75 13.07
C ILE A 85 -1.86 -9.07 13.58
N TYR A 86 -3.18 -9.26 13.53
CA TYR A 86 -3.73 -10.62 13.58
C TYR A 86 -3.64 -11.17 12.15
N PRO A 87 -2.74 -12.14 11.87
CA PRO A 87 -2.44 -12.53 10.50
C PRO A 87 -3.61 -13.25 9.82
N LEU A 88 -4.52 -13.83 10.60
CA LEU A 88 -5.74 -14.49 10.13
C LEU A 88 -6.87 -13.47 10.02
N LEU A 89 -7.52 -13.44 8.86
CA LEU A 89 -8.81 -12.79 8.69
C LEU A 89 -9.89 -13.64 9.36
N GLN A 90 -11.11 -13.10 9.47
CA GLN A 90 -12.23 -13.78 10.12
C GLN A 90 -12.62 -15.13 9.47
N ASP A 91 -12.13 -15.39 8.26
CA ASP A 91 -12.29 -16.62 7.49
C ASP A 91 -11.04 -17.53 7.51
N ASP A 92 -10.13 -17.37 8.48
CA ASP A 92 -8.84 -18.09 8.56
C ASP A 92 -7.93 -17.90 7.33
N MET A 93 -8.19 -16.86 6.55
CA MET A 93 -7.42 -16.53 5.35
C MET A 93 -6.41 -15.43 5.62
N CYS A 94 -5.31 -15.41 4.87
CA CYS A 94 -4.31 -14.35 4.93
C CYS A 94 -4.00 -13.81 3.54
N VAL A 95 -3.30 -12.68 3.47
CA VAL A 95 -2.86 -12.06 2.20
C VAL A 95 -1.35 -12.02 2.08
N PHE A 96 -0.65 -12.74 2.96
CA PHE A 96 0.80 -12.83 2.94
C PHE A 96 1.29 -14.11 3.61
N LEU A 97 2.50 -14.54 3.24
CA LEU A 97 3.28 -15.54 3.95
C LEU A 97 4.51 -14.87 4.57
N ALA A 98 4.86 -15.30 5.78
CA ALA A 98 6.06 -14.87 6.48
C ALA A 98 6.89 -16.11 6.82
N PHE A 99 8.14 -16.11 6.40
CA PHE A 99 9.11 -17.16 6.70
C PHE A 99 10.16 -16.58 7.65
N ASP A 100 10.30 -17.18 8.82
CA ASP A 100 11.27 -16.76 9.83
C ASP A 100 12.56 -17.57 9.68
N PHE A 101 13.67 -16.88 9.41
CA PHE A 101 15.00 -17.46 9.32
C PHE A 101 15.81 -17.04 10.55
N ASP A 102 16.05 -17.99 11.45
CA ASP A 102 16.77 -17.80 12.70
C ASP A 102 18.00 -18.74 12.85
N LYS A 103 18.69 -18.63 13.99
CA LYS A 103 19.80 -19.52 14.41
C LYS A 103 21.05 -19.46 13.50
N GLN A 104 21.85 -20.52 13.53
CA GLN A 104 23.08 -20.61 12.75
C GLN A 104 22.75 -20.72 11.26
N ASN A 105 23.57 -20.09 10.42
CA ASN A 105 23.46 -20.13 8.97
C ASN A 105 22.17 -19.55 8.35
N TRP A 106 21.39 -18.78 9.11
CA TRP A 106 20.17 -18.11 8.61
C TRP A 106 20.41 -17.30 7.33
N GLN A 107 21.62 -16.75 7.16
CA GLN A 107 22.00 -16.00 5.96
C GLN A 107 22.11 -16.90 4.74
N GLN A 108 22.74 -18.07 4.85
CA GLN A 108 22.83 -19.02 3.75
C GLN A 108 21.45 -19.57 3.39
N ASP A 109 20.65 -19.95 4.39
CA ASP A 109 19.31 -20.50 4.18
C ASP A 109 18.38 -19.47 3.52
N LEU A 110 18.41 -18.23 4.00
CA LEU A 110 17.66 -17.12 3.41
C LEU A 110 18.09 -16.87 1.96
N LEU A 111 19.39 -16.84 1.69
CA LEU A 111 19.90 -16.61 0.34
C LEU A 111 19.52 -17.74 -0.62
N ALA A 112 19.57 -18.99 -0.17
CA ALA A 112 19.12 -20.14 -0.94
C ALA A 112 17.62 -20.06 -1.25
N PHE A 113 16.80 -19.74 -0.23
CA PHE A 113 15.36 -19.56 -0.39
C PHE A 113 15.03 -18.42 -1.38
N VAL A 114 15.62 -17.24 -1.20
CA VAL A 114 15.40 -16.08 -2.07
C VAL A 114 15.85 -16.36 -3.49
N LYS A 115 16.94 -17.10 -3.69
CA LYS A 115 17.39 -17.53 -5.02
C LYS A 115 16.33 -18.39 -5.69
N GLU A 116 15.74 -19.34 -4.96
CA GLU A 116 14.72 -20.22 -5.51
C GLU A 116 13.42 -19.47 -5.83
N CYS A 117 12.98 -18.55 -4.95
CA CYS A 117 11.86 -17.67 -5.25
C CYS A 117 12.11 -16.83 -6.51
N LYS A 118 13.32 -16.28 -6.68
CA LYS A 118 13.69 -15.53 -7.89
C LYS A 118 13.64 -16.40 -9.15
N ASN A 119 14.15 -17.62 -9.10
CA ASN A 119 14.08 -18.57 -10.23
C ASN A 119 12.62 -18.88 -10.61
N SER A 120 11.75 -18.97 -9.60
CA SER A 120 10.31 -19.21 -9.77
C SER A 120 9.51 -17.94 -10.06
N HIS A 121 10.17 -16.79 -10.24
CA HIS A 121 9.53 -15.47 -10.47
C HIS A 121 8.53 -15.05 -9.37
N ILE A 122 8.79 -15.48 -8.13
CA ILE A 122 7.99 -15.12 -6.96
C ILE A 122 8.57 -13.85 -6.32
N PRO A 123 7.82 -12.75 -6.22
CA PRO A 123 8.28 -11.53 -5.57
C PRO A 123 8.37 -11.72 -4.05
N VAL A 124 9.51 -11.36 -3.46
CA VAL A 124 9.78 -11.49 -2.03
C VAL A 124 10.33 -10.19 -1.45
N ASN A 125 9.98 -9.88 -0.21
CA ASN A 125 10.57 -8.79 0.57
C ASN A 125 11.34 -9.36 1.76
N ILE A 126 12.50 -8.79 2.06
CA ILE A 126 13.36 -9.27 3.15
C ILE A 126 13.42 -8.20 4.23
N GLU A 127 13.19 -8.60 5.47
CA GLU A 127 13.31 -7.76 6.66
C GLU A 127 14.34 -8.37 7.60
N ARG A 128 15.39 -7.63 7.96
CA ARG A 128 16.34 -8.10 8.97
C ARG A 128 15.73 -7.97 10.36
N SER A 129 15.84 -9.01 11.18
CA SER A 129 15.26 -9.01 12.52
C SER A 129 15.88 -7.93 13.41
N ARG A 130 15.11 -7.44 14.38
CA ARG A 130 15.57 -6.41 15.32
C ARG A 130 16.84 -6.80 16.09
N SER A 131 17.03 -8.09 16.39
CA SER A 131 18.22 -8.58 17.08
C SER A 131 19.47 -8.61 16.17
N GLY A 132 19.26 -8.52 14.85
CA GLY A 132 20.29 -8.68 13.83
C GLY A 132 20.75 -10.12 13.61
N LYS A 133 20.17 -11.10 14.34
CA LYS A 133 20.54 -12.52 14.35
C LYS A 133 19.59 -13.42 13.53
N GLY A 134 18.82 -12.81 12.64
CA GLY A 134 17.87 -13.49 11.78
C GLY A 134 17.24 -12.52 10.79
N ALA A 135 16.30 -13.00 10.00
CA ALA A 135 15.52 -12.20 9.07
C ALA A 135 14.20 -12.89 8.72
N HIS A 136 13.21 -12.09 8.33
CA HIS A 136 11.96 -12.58 7.80
C HIS A 136 11.91 -12.38 6.29
N VAL A 137 11.36 -13.35 5.57
CA VAL A 137 10.98 -13.21 4.17
C VAL A 137 9.47 -13.14 4.07
N TRP A 138 8.98 -12.11 3.36
CA TRP A 138 7.57 -11.80 3.19
C TRP A 138 7.16 -11.96 1.73
N ILE A 139 6.05 -12.68 1.50
CA ILE A 139 5.40 -12.82 0.19
C ILE A 139 3.99 -12.28 0.32
N PHE A 140 3.59 -11.34 -0.55
CA PHE A 140 2.27 -10.72 -0.51
C PHE A 140 1.42 -11.17 -1.69
N PHE A 141 0.14 -11.40 -1.43
CA PHE A 141 -0.84 -11.84 -2.42
C PHE A 141 -1.93 -10.77 -2.61
N PHE A 142 -2.38 -10.60 -3.84
CA PHE A 142 -3.52 -9.73 -4.15
C PHE A 142 -4.88 -10.37 -3.83
N VAL A 143 -4.88 -11.70 -3.69
CA VAL A 143 -6.06 -12.51 -3.37
C VAL A 143 -5.80 -13.19 -2.02
N LYS A 144 -6.85 -13.38 -1.23
CA LYS A 144 -6.78 -14.16 -0.01
C LYS A 144 -6.31 -15.59 -0.31
N ILE A 145 -5.44 -16.10 0.54
CA ILE A 145 -4.97 -17.50 0.52
C ILE A 145 -5.37 -18.19 1.82
N ASN A 146 -5.65 -19.49 1.75
CA ASN A 146 -5.78 -20.31 2.95
C ASN A 146 -4.37 -20.58 3.47
N GLN A 147 -4.20 -20.46 4.78
CA GLN A 147 -2.94 -20.81 5.44
C GLN A 147 -2.92 -22.28 5.84
#